data_AF-A0A518UBH3-F1
#
_entry.id   AF-A0A518UBH3-F1
#
_cell.length_a   1.000
_cell.length_b   1.000
_cell.length_c   1.000
_cell.angle_alpha   90.00
_cell.angle_beta   90.00
_cell.angle_gamma   90.00
#
_symmetry.space_group_name_H-M   'P 1'
#
loop_
_entity.id
_entity.type
_entity.pdbx_description
1 polymer ?
#
loop_
_entity_poly.entity_id
_entity_poly.type
_entity_poly.pdbx_seq_one_letter_code
_entity_poly.pdbx_strand_id
1 'polypeptide(L)'
;MDDLTYTLRQLCQRNRDGSYNTQADRVRSLALAARQLREAGFRQMKASSLKGKHVQALLERWQGEGLSSGTIKNRLSHLRWWAEKIGKSGILPTKNMQLGVAERRYVTNVSKARELCTGLEQITDVHVRMSLQLQAAFGLRREEAIKFQPSYADRGDHIALKGSWTKGGRERTVPITTTEQRDALYAAHRLAGTGSLIPADKTYIQQRHVYDGQCKAAGLSHMHGLRHQYAQSRYETLTGRPPPAAGGPLVTELSPTQRIEDRHARQTISRELGHGRVQITAIYLGS
;
A
#
# COMPACT_ATOMS: atom_id res chain seq x y z
N MET A 1 0.70 27.33 18.68
CA MET A 1 0.82 26.85 17.28
C MET A 1 1.29 28.02 16.45
N ASP A 2 2.38 27.90 15.68
CA ASP A 2 2.87 29.02 14.86
C ASP A 2 1.92 29.34 13.68
N ASP A 3 2.03 30.57 13.17
CA ASP A 3 1.16 31.13 12.13
C ASP A 3 1.19 30.33 10.82
N LEU A 4 2.36 29.79 10.44
CA LEU A 4 2.49 28.94 9.26
C LEU A 4 1.71 27.64 9.45
N THR A 5 1.89 26.96 10.58
CA THR A 5 1.16 25.72 10.88
C THR A 5 -0.34 25.95 10.90
N TYR A 6 -0.81 27.05 11.48
CA TYR A 6 -2.22 27.41 11.52
C TYR A 6 -2.79 27.67 10.11
N THR A 7 -2.13 28.53 9.33
CA THR A 7 -2.58 28.90 7.98
C THR A 7 -2.55 27.71 7.00
N LEU A 8 -1.60 26.78 7.14
CA LEU A 8 -1.57 25.53 6.38
C LEU A 8 -2.72 24.58 6.75
N ARG A 9 -3.09 24.49 8.03
CA ARG A 9 -4.27 23.72 8.45
C ARG A 9 -5.55 24.29 7.86
N GLN A 10 -5.71 25.61 7.89
CA GLN A 10 -6.83 26.30 7.24
C GLN A 10 -6.87 26.02 5.74
N LEU A 11 -5.72 26.06 5.06
CA LEU A 11 -5.61 25.74 3.64
C LEU A 11 -6.08 24.30 3.35
N CYS A 12 -5.65 23.32 4.15
CA CYS A 12 -6.09 21.93 4.04
C CYS A 12 -7.59 21.74 4.32
N GLN A 13 -8.16 22.46 5.29
CA GLN A 13 -9.59 22.37 5.61
C GLN A 13 -10.46 22.89 4.47
N ARG A 14 -10.03 23.99 3.83
CA ARG A 14 -10.73 24.59 2.68
C ARG A 14 -10.57 23.78 1.38
N ASN A 15 -9.52 22.96 1.28
CA ASN A 15 -9.20 22.19 0.08
C ASN A 15 -9.11 20.69 0.39
N ARG A 16 -10.25 19.99 0.28
CA ARG A 16 -10.41 18.58 0.65
C ARG A 16 -10.08 17.61 -0.49
N ASP A 17 -9.03 17.90 -1.25
CA ASP A 17 -8.65 17.09 -2.42
C ASP A 17 -8.11 15.71 -2.00
N GLY A 18 -8.61 14.67 -2.66
CA GLY A 18 -8.19 13.28 -2.46
C GLY A 18 -8.91 12.56 -1.31
N SER A 19 -8.53 11.31 -1.06
CA SER A 19 -9.13 10.47 0.00
C SER A 19 -8.90 11.05 1.39
N TYR A 20 -9.70 10.65 2.39
CA TYR A 20 -9.51 11.05 3.79
C TYR A 20 -8.08 10.76 4.30
N ASN A 21 -7.49 9.63 3.91
CA ASN A 21 -6.10 9.31 4.26
C ASN A 21 -5.12 10.29 3.60
N THR A 22 -5.31 10.60 2.32
CA THR A 22 -4.49 11.60 1.60
C THR A 22 -4.57 12.98 2.25
N GLN A 23 -5.78 13.41 2.64
CA GLN A 23 -5.99 14.67 3.37
C GLN A 23 -5.25 14.66 4.71
N ALA A 24 -5.35 13.56 5.47
CA ALA A 24 -4.69 13.43 6.77
C ALA A 24 -3.15 13.39 6.65
N ASP A 25 -2.61 12.66 5.66
CA ASP A 25 -1.18 12.62 5.35
C ASP A 25 -0.64 14.00 4.96
N ARG A 26 -1.40 14.74 4.14
CA ARG A 26 -1.06 16.09 3.73
C ARG A 26 -1.00 17.04 4.92
N VAL A 27 -2.00 17.03 5.80
CA VAL A 27 -2.01 17.85 7.03
C VAL A 27 -0.78 17.55 7.90
N ARG A 28 -0.46 16.27 8.13
CA ARG A 28 0.73 15.88 8.92
C ARG A 28 2.03 16.35 8.26
N SER A 29 2.16 16.13 6.96
CA SER A 29 3.36 16.49 6.20
C SER A 29 3.59 18.00 6.15
N LEU A 30 2.53 18.80 5.99
CA LEU A 30 2.63 20.26 5.95
C LEU A 30 2.90 20.85 7.35
N ALA A 31 2.31 20.27 8.40
CA ALA A 31 2.65 20.65 9.77
C ALA A 31 4.12 20.32 10.10
N LEU A 32 4.63 19.18 9.63
CA LEU A 32 6.05 18.86 9.74
C LEU A 32 6.92 19.88 9.00
N ALA A 33 6.59 20.19 7.75
CA ALA A 33 7.32 21.17 6.95
C ALA A 33 7.35 22.55 7.61
N ALA A 34 6.22 23.00 8.18
CA ALA A 34 6.15 24.27 8.91
C ALA A 34 7.12 24.32 10.09
N ARG A 35 7.12 23.27 10.91
CA ARG A 35 8.06 23.13 12.02
C ARG A 35 9.52 23.14 11.54
N GLN A 36 9.84 22.38 10.48
CA GLN A 36 11.20 22.28 9.97
C GLN A 36 11.71 23.58 9.34
N LEU A 37 10.84 24.36 8.69
CA LEU A 37 11.16 25.69 8.20
C LEU A 37 11.45 26.66 9.35
N ARG A 38 10.69 26.58 10.44
CA ARG A 38 10.94 27.39 11.63
C ARG A 38 12.28 27.04 12.28
N GLU A 39 12.61 25.75 12.38
CA GLU A 39 13.91 25.26 12.87
C GLU A 39 15.07 25.73 11.99
N ALA A 40 14.86 25.85 10.68
CA ALA A 40 15.82 26.43 9.74
C ALA A 40 15.89 27.97 9.78
N GLY A 41 15.21 28.63 10.73
CA GLY A 41 15.27 30.07 10.94
C GLY A 41 14.27 30.89 10.11
N PHE A 42 13.40 30.27 9.30
CA PHE A 42 12.36 31.00 8.59
C PHE A 42 11.21 31.38 9.55
N ARG A 43 11.13 32.66 9.90
CA ARG A 43 10.14 33.22 10.83
C ARG A 43 9.03 33.97 10.09
N GLN A 44 7.92 34.22 10.80
CA GLN A 44 6.78 35.02 10.32
C GLN A 44 6.19 34.54 8.98
N MET A 45 6.29 33.23 8.72
CA MET A 45 5.74 32.63 7.51
C MET A 45 4.23 32.41 7.63
N LYS A 46 3.54 32.57 6.50
CA LYS A 46 2.16 32.16 6.27
C LYS A 46 2.13 31.17 5.10
N ALA A 47 1.00 30.51 4.87
CA ALA A 47 0.83 29.63 3.71
C ALA A 47 1.21 30.32 2.38
N SER A 48 0.90 31.61 2.20
CA SER A 48 1.26 32.37 0.99
C SER A 48 2.77 32.65 0.85
N SER A 49 3.56 32.47 1.91
CA SER A 49 4.99 32.80 1.95
C SER A 49 5.89 31.79 1.24
N LEU A 50 5.39 30.63 0.79
CA LEU A 50 6.22 29.62 0.13
C LEU A 50 6.98 30.21 -1.07
N LYS A 51 8.26 29.86 -1.17
CA LYS A 51 9.24 30.30 -2.19
C LYS A 51 10.24 29.16 -2.41
N GLY A 52 11.00 29.21 -3.50
CA GLY A 52 12.00 28.18 -3.85
C GLY A 52 13.00 27.88 -2.72
N LYS A 53 13.51 28.91 -2.04
CA LYS A 53 14.45 28.75 -0.91
C LYS A 53 13.91 27.91 0.24
N HIS A 54 12.59 27.94 0.49
CA HIS A 54 11.96 27.15 1.55
C HIS A 54 11.89 25.67 1.15
N VAL A 55 11.59 25.41 -0.12
CA VAL A 55 11.61 24.05 -0.67
C VAL A 55 13.03 23.48 -0.63
N GLN A 56 14.02 24.27 -1.04
CA GLN A 56 15.42 23.88 -1.05
C GLN A 56 15.92 23.52 0.35
N ALA A 57 15.66 24.38 1.35
CA ALA A 57 16.05 24.12 2.73
C ALA A 57 15.41 22.84 3.30
N LEU A 58 14.14 22.58 2.98
CA LEU A 58 13.47 21.33 3.37
C LEU A 58 14.09 20.11 2.69
N LEU A 59 14.40 20.22 1.40
CA LEU A 59 14.97 19.15 0.61
C LEU A 59 16.38 18.79 1.07
N GLU A 60 17.25 19.79 1.26
CA GLU A 60 18.61 19.62 1.80
C GLU A 60 18.58 18.92 3.14
N ARG A 61 17.67 19.35 4.04
CA ARG A 61 17.48 18.69 5.32
C ARG A 61 17.06 17.24 5.15
N TRP A 62 16.06 16.94 4.31
CA TRP A 62 15.58 15.57 4.13
C TRP A 62 16.62 14.65 3.50
N GLN A 63 17.46 15.18 2.62
CA GLN A 63 18.60 14.47 2.05
C GLN A 63 19.70 14.25 3.09
N GLY A 64 20.04 15.27 3.88
CA GLY A 64 21.00 15.18 4.98
C GLY A 64 20.56 14.21 6.09
N GLU A 65 19.25 14.10 6.35
CA GLU A 65 18.64 13.10 7.24
C GLU A 65 18.61 11.68 6.65
N GLY A 66 19.07 11.49 5.39
CA GLY A 66 19.11 10.18 4.74
C GLY A 66 17.73 9.57 4.45
N LEU A 67 16.68 10.40 4.29
CA LEU A 67 15.34 9.89 4.03
C LEU A 67 15.25 9.17 2.68
N SER A 68 14.48 8.09 2.64
CA SER A 68 14.28 7.33 1.40
C SER A 68 13.67 8.21 0.30
N SER A 69 14.05 7.97 -0.95
CA SER A 69 13.54 8.74 -2.10
C SER A 69 12.01 8.71 -2.18
N GLY A 70 11.37 7.61 -1.77
CA GLY A 70 9.91 7.53 -1.68
C GLY A 70 9.30 8.51 -0.66
N THR A 71 9.94 8.67 0.49
CA THR A 71 9.50 9.63 1.53
C THR A 71 9.65 11.06 1.02
N ILE A 72 10.78 11.38 0.40
CA ILE A 72 11.04 12.71 -0.17
C ILE A 72 10.02 13.02 -1.27
N LYS A 73 9.75 12.09 -2.21
CA LYS A 73 8.74 12.27 -3.27
C LYS A 73 7.33 12.52 -2.72
N ASN A 74 6.93 11.82 -1.66
CA ASN A 74 5.64 12.05 -1.01
C ASN A 74 5.56 13.46 -0.42
N ARG A 75 6.59 13.90 0.31
CA ARG A 75 6.65 15.25 0.88
C ARG A 75 6.66 16.32 -0.21
N LEU A 76 7.44 16.13 -1.28
CA LEU A 76 7.45 17.03 -2.45
C LEU A 76 6.08 17.11 -3.13
N SER A 77 5.32 16.02 -3.17
CA SER A 77 3.95 16.05 -3.71
C SER A 77 3.03 16.94 -2.88
N HIS A 78 3.16 16.93 -1.54
CA HIS A 78 2.45 17.85 -0.67
C HIS A 78 2.92 19.30 -0.82
N LEU A 79 4.23 19.54 -1.03
CA LEU A 79 4.75 20.88 -1.30
C LEU A 79 4.24 21.42 -2.65
N ARG A 80 4.17 20.60 -3.69
CA ARG A 80 3.58 20.98 -4.99
C ARG A 80 2.10 21.31 -4.85
N TRP A 81 1.34 20.51 -4.12
CA TRP A 81 -0.06 20.82 -3.80
C TRP A 81 -0.17 22.15 -3.04
N TRP A 82 0.68 22.39 -2.04
CA TRP A 82 0.69 23.66 -1.33
C TRP A 82 0.98 24.83 -2.29
N ALA A 83 2.00 24.70 -3.13
CA ALA A 83 2.37 25.70 -4.14
C ALA A 83 1.22 25.97 -5.13
N GLU A 84 0.54 24.94 -5.62
CA GLU A 84 -0.65 25.05 -6.46
C GLU A 84 -1.76 25.87 -5.79
N LYS A 85 -2.12 25.54 -4.54
CA LYS A 85 -3.22 26.21 -3.82
C LYS A 85 -2.97 27.67 -3.47
N ILE A 86 -1.73 28.13 -3.55
CA ILE A 86 -1.39 29.54 -3.36
C ILE A 86 -1.07 30.25 -4.69
N GLY A 87 -1.34 29.62 -5.84
CA GLY A 87 -1.11 30.20 -7.16
C GLY A 87 0.36 30.28 -7.59
N LYS A 88 1.23 29.44 -7.00
CA LYS A 88 2.69 29.45 -7.24
C LYS A 88 3.22 28.10 -7.68
N SER A 89 2.48 27.39 -8.53
CA SER A 89 2.83 26.04 -9.02
C SER A 89 4.24 25.96 -9.65
N GLY A 90 4.73 27.04 -10.24
CA GLY A 90 6.07 27.15 -10.81
C GLY A 90 7.24 27.18 -9.82
N ILE A 91 7.01 27.20 -8.50
CA ILE A 91 8.09 27.18 -7.50
C ILE A 91 8.88 25.87 -7.53
N LEU A 92 8.20 24.74 -7.81
CA LEU A 92 8.82 23.43 -7.83
C LEU A 92 8.83 22.87 -9.25
N PRO A 93 9.96 22.32 -9.73
CA PRO A 93 9.97 21.56 -10.97
C PRO A 93 9.02 20.36 -10.90
N THR A 94 8.40 20.05 -12.05
CA THR A 94 7.48 18.92 -12.18
C THR A 94 8.20 17.58 -11.99
N LYS A 95 9.46 17.46 -12.46
CA LYS A 95 10.24 16.23 -12.38
C LYS A 95 11.10 16.21 -11.10
N ASN A 96 11.01 15.13 -10.33
CA ASN A 96 11.77 14.96 -9.10
C ASN A 96 13.30 14.88 -9.33
N MET A 97 13.73 14.40 -10.51
CA MET A 97 15.16 14.34 -10.86
C MET A 97 15.81 15.74 -10.93
N GLN A 98 15.04 16.78 -11.31
CA GLN A 98 15.53 18.16 -11.30
C GLN A 98 15.78 18.70 -9.88
N LEU A 99 15.30 17.97 -8.86
CA LEU A 99 15.53 18.24 -7.44
C LEU A 99 16.55 17.25 -6.85
N GLY A 100 17.34 16.55 -7.68
CA GLY A 100 18.31 15.55 -7.19
C GLY A 100 17.69 14.34 -6.50
N VAL A 101 16.38 14.12 -6.64
CA VAL A 101 15.69 12.98 -6.05
C VAL A 101 15.63 11.84 -7.06
N ALA A 102 16.43 10.80 -6.81
CA ALA A 102 16.58 9.64 -7.68
C ALA A 102 15.23 8.97 -8.05
N GLU A 103 15.20 8.34 -9.22
CA GLU A 103 14.04 7.55 -9.61
C GLU A 103 13.83 6.32 -8.72
N ARG A 104 12.57 5.96 -8.50
CA ARG A 104 12.28 4.82 -7.63
C ARG A 104 12.37 3.55 -8.45
N ARG A 105 13.34 2.68 -8.13
CA ARG A 105 13.36 1.32 -8.65
C ARG A 105 12.31 0.49 -7.92
N TYR A 106 11.17 0.25 -8.57
CA TYR A 106 10.07 -0.54 -8.00
C TYR A 106 10.26 -2.04 -8.17
N VAL A 107 10.96 -2.44 -9.23
CA VAL A 107 11.26 -3.83 -9.58
C VAL A 107 12.73 -4.11 -9.28
N THR A 108 12.97 -4.93 -8.25
CA THR A 108 14.32 -5.26 -7.78
C THR A 108 14.70 -6.71 -8.07
N ASN A 109 13.79 -7.53 -8.61
CA ASN A 109 13.95 -8.99 -8.75
C ASN A 109 14.36 -9.70 -7.45
N VAL A 110 14.06 -9.09 -6.30
CA VAL A 110 14.26 -9.67 -4.97
C VAL A 110 12.90 -9.96 -4.39
N SER A 111 12.66 -11.20 -3.97
CA SER A 111 11.39 -11.59 -3.37
C SER A 111 11.15 -10.83 -2.08
N LYS A 112 9.93 -10.31 -1.95
CA LYS A 112 9.39 -9.77 -0.69
C LYS A 112 8.31 -10.69 -0.12
N ALA A 113 8.22 -11.91 -0.66
CA ALA A 113 7.27 -12.90 -0.20
C ALA A 113 7.55 -13.26 1.26
N ARG A 114 6.47 -13.49 1.98
CA ARG A 114 6.48 -13.92 3.37
C ARG A 114 5.43 -15.02 3.49
N GLU A 115 5.73 -16.04 4.25
CA GLU A 115 4.78 -17.07 4.64
C GLU A 115 4.22 -16.74 6.02
N LEU A 116 3.09 -17.38 6.36
CA LEU A 116 2.61 -17.37 7.73
C LEU A 116 3.56 -18.23 8.57
N CYS A 117 4.43 -17.56 9.33
CA CYS A 117 5.35 -18.24 10.24
C CYS A 117 4.70 -18.57 11.58
N THR A 118 5.45 -19.24 12.46
CA THR A 118 5.08 -19.58 13.85
C THR A 118 4.57 -18.41 14.68
N GLY A 119 4.89 -17.15 14.30
CA GLY A 119 4.36 -15.96 14.96
C GLY A 119 2.83 -15.82 14.89
N LEU A 120 2.14 -16.57 14.02
CA LEU A 120 0.67 -16.59 13.99
C LEU A 120 0.07 -17.15 15.30
N GLU A 121 0.77 -18.06 15.97
CA GLU A 121 0.34 -18.64 17.25
C GLU A 121 0.33 -17.60 18.38
N GLN A 122 1.17 -16.58 18.27
CA GLN A 122 1.28 -15.47 19.22
C GLN A 122 0.17 -14.42 19.05
N ILE A 123 -0.60 -14.49 17.96
CA ILE A 123 -1.75 -13.61 17.71
C ILE A 123 -2.93 -14.15 18.51
N THR A 124 -3.37 -13.42 19.54
CA THR A 124 -4.46 -13.84 20.43
C THR A 124 -5.84 -13.43 19.91
N ASP A 125 -5.94 -12.36 19.11
CA ASP A 125 -7.21 -11.93 18.51
C ASP A 125 -7.54 -12.81 17.30
N VAL A 126 -8.65 -13.54 17.41
CA VAL A 126 -9.11 -14.49 16.39
C VAL A 126 -9.46 -13.82 15.06
N HIS A 127 -9.92 -12.56 15.06
CA HIS A 127 -10.22 -11.81 13.85
C HIS A 127 -8.94 -11.34 13.14
N VAL A 128 -7.90 -10.97 13.89
CA VAL A 128 -6.57 -10.67 13.34
C VAL A 128 -5.97 -11.94 12.72
N ARG A 129 -6.02 -13.07 13.42
CA ARG A 129 -5.54 -14.36 12.91
C ARG A 129 -6.24 -14.74 11.61
N MET A 130 -7.58 -14.63 11.58
CA MET A 130 -8.36 -14.92 10.38
C MET A 130 -8.04 -13.96 9.22
N SER A 131 -7.84 -12.66 9.51
CA SER A 131 -7.44 -11.68 8.50
C SER A 131 -6.10 -12.03 7.87
N LEU A 132 -5.10 -12.43 8.67
CA LEU A 132 -3.79 -12.88 8.21
C LEU A 132 -3.88 -14.13 7.33
N GLN A 133 -4.69 -15.11 7.73
CA GLN A 133 -4.94 -16.33 6.97
C GLN A 133 -5.59 -16.03 5.60
N LEU A 134 -6.61 -15.17 5.54
CA LEU A 134 -7.20 -14.76 4.27
C LEU A 134 -6.24 -13.94 3.41
N GLN A 135 -5.36 -13.13 4.01
CA GLN A 135 -4.30 -12.43 3.28
C GLN A 135 -3.33 -13.40 2.61
N ALA A 136 -2.96 -14.49 3.29
CA ALA A 136 -2.09 -15.51 2.71
C ALA A 136 -2.81 -16.32 1.62
N ALA A 137 -4.02 -16.80 1.90
CA ALA A 137 -4.76 -17.69 1.01
C ALA A 137 -5.20 -17.01 -0.30
N PHE A 138 -5.60 -15.73 -0.26
CA PHE A 138 -6.16 -15.02 -1.41
C PHE A 138 -5.35 -13.79 -1.83
N GLY A 139 -4.17 -13.61 -1.23
CA GLY A 139 -3.32 -12.45 -1.47
C GLY A 139 -4.00 -11.13 -1.12
N LEU A 140 -4.95 -11.08 -0.17
CA LEU A 140 -5.72 -9.86 0.13
C LEU A 140 -4.83 -8.71 0.67
N ARG A 141 -5.26 -7.47 0.47
CA ARG A 141 -4.70 -6.33 1.22
C ARG A 141 -5.24 -6.38 2.65
N ARG A 142 -4.49 -5.85 3.62
CA ARG A 142 -4.92 -5.72 5.03
C ARG A 142 -6.34 -5.18 5.18
N GLU A 143 -6.67 -4.09 4.48
CA GLU A 143 -8.02 -3.50 4.55
C GLU A 143 -9.10 -4.41 3.96
N GLU A 144 -8.79 -5.10 2.86
CA GLU A 144 -9.71 -6.05 2.22
C GLU A 144 -9.99 -7.23 3.15
N ALA A 145 -8.96 -7.73 3.85
CA ALA A 145 -9.09 -8.84 4.81
C ALA A 145 -9.85 -8.44 6.08
N ILE A 146 -9.53 -7.30 6.69
CA ILE A 146 -10.24 -6.84 7.90
C ILE A 146 -11.72 -6.58 7.59
N LYS A 147 -12.05 -6.01 6.42
CA LYS A 147 -13.43 -5.75 6.01
C LYS A 147 -14.15 -6.97 5.43
N PHE A 148 -13.47 -8.11 5.33
CA PHE A 148 -14.00 -9.30 4.65
C PHE A 148 -15.27 -9.80 5.32
N GLN A 149 -16.30 -10.05 4.52
CA GLN A 149 -17.59 -10.62 4.95
C GLN A 149 -17.76 -11.96 4.23
N PRO A 150 -17.60 -13.12 4.89
CA PRO A 150 -17.58 -14.41 4.20
C PRO A 150 -18.91 -14.73 3.51
N SER A 151 -20.04 -14.40 4.14
CA SER A 151 -21.39 -14.54 3.57
C SER A 151 -21.59 -13.84 2.22
N TYR A 152 -20.93 -12.71 2.01
CA TYR A 152 -20.98 -11.98 0.74
C TYR A 152 -19.87 -12.41 -0.22
N ALA A 153 -18.68 -12.63 0.32
CA ALA A 153 -17.49 -12.79 -0.50
C ALA A 153 -17.43 -14.17 -1.14
N ASP A 154 -17.78 -15.23 -0.42
CA ASP A 154 -17.74 -16.60 -0.94
C ASP A 154 -18.86 -16.84 -1.96
N ARG A 155 -18.48 -17.16 -3.19
CA ARG A 155 -19.40 -17.44 -4.31
C ARG A 155 -19.34 -18.90 -4.77
N GLY A 156 -18.68 -19.78 -4.01
CA GLY A 156 -18.58 -21.21 -4.31
C GLY A 156 -17.33 -21.58 -5.11
N ASP A 157 -17.07 -20.93 -6.25
CA ASP A 157 -15.87 -21.18 -7.07
C ASP A 157 -14.85 -20.04 -7.00
N HIS A 158 -15.24 -18.89 -6.46
CA HIS A 158 -14.39 -17.72 -6.26
C HIS A 158 -14.82 -16.89 -5.06
N ILE A 159 -13.97 -15.95 -4.64
CA ILE A 159 -14.36 -14.86 -3.75
C ILE A 159 -14.60 -13.56 -4.54
N ALA A 160 -15.60 -12.78 -4.14
CA ALA A 160 -15.90 -11.45 -4.69
C ALA A 160 -15.61 -10.35 -3.65
N LEU A 161 -14.87 -9.32 -4.04
CA LEU A 161 -14.51 -8.20 -3.17
C LEU A 161 -15.23 -6.92 -3.58
N LYS A 162 -15.96 -6.30 -2.64
CA LYS A 162 -16.66 -5.02 -2.86
C LYS A 162 -15.67 -3.88 -3.12
N GLY A 163 -16.07 -2.91 -3.93
CA GLY A 163 -15.26 -1.71 -4.19
C GLY A 163 -14.93 -0.92 -2.92
N SER A 164 -15.85 -0.89 -1.95
CA SER A 164 -15.66 -0.23 -0.65
C SER A 164 -14.59 -0.88 0.26
N TRP A 165 -14.12 -2.08 -0.10
CA TRP A 165 -13.05 -2.80 0.59
C TRP A 165 -11.71 -2.64 -0.11
N THR A 166 -11.73 -2.43 -1.43
CA THR A 166 -10.52 -2.43 -2.26
C THR A 166 -9.96 -1.03 -2.44
N LYS A 167 -8.66 -0.98 -2.75
CA LYS A 167 -7.99 0.28 -3.06
C LYS A 167 -8.56 0.86 -4.36
N GLY A 168 -9.11 2.08 -4.27
CA GLY A 168 -9.60 2.82 -5.43
C GLY A 168 -10.98 2.39 -5.92
N GLY A 169 -11.77 1.67 -5.11
CA GLY A 169 -13.16 1.38 -5.44
C GLY A 169 -13.36 0.27 -6.47
N ARG A 170 -12.31 -0.48 -6.82
CA ARG A 170 -12.36 -1.45 -7.92
C ARG A 170 -12.71 -2.83 -7.42
N GLU A 171 -13.87 -3.32 -7.80
CA GLU A 171 -14.28 -4.70 -7.54
C GLU A 171 -13.35 -5.67 -8.25
N ARG A 172 -13.14 -6.83 -7.63
CA ARG A 172 -12.32 -7.91 -8.19
C ARG A 172 -12.75 -9.24 -7.60
N THR A 173 -12.44 -10.29 -8.32
CA THR A 173 -12.62 -11.67 -7.87
C THR A 173 -11.28 -12.37 -7.73
N VAL A 174 -11.24 -13.42 -6.92
CA VAL A 174 -10.09 -14.34 -6.82
C VAL A 174 -10.63 -15.77 -6.85
N PRO A 175 -10.18 -16.64 -7.76
CA PRO A 175 -10.66 -18.01 -7.83
C PRO A 175 -10.26 -18.81 -6.60
N ILE A 176 -11.06 -19.81 -6.26
CA ILE A 176 -10.74 -20.81 -5.24
C ILE A 176 -10.18 -22.02 -5.97
N THR A 177 -8.87 -22.21 -5.88
CA THR A 177 -8.13 -23.25 -6.60
C THR A 177 -7.47 -24.26 -5.67
N THR A 178 -7.52 -24.06 -4.35
CA THR A 178 -6.90 -24.95 -3.37
C THR A 178 -7.84 -25.29 -2.21
N THR A 179 -7.57 -26.41 -1.55
CA THR A 179 -8.27 -26.86 -0.33
C THR A 179 -8.07 -25.87 0.81
N GLU A 180 -6.87 -25.30 0.96
CA GLU A 180 -6.54 -24.36 2.03
C GLU A 180 -7.34 -23.07 1.91
N GLN A 181 -7.60 -22.60 0.68
CA GLN A 181 -8.49 -21.46 0.42
C GLN A 181 -9.92 -21.75 0.86
N ARG A 182 -10.42 -22.95 0.57
CA ARG A 182 -11.76 -23.38 0.98
C ARG A 182 -11.87 -23.52 2.50
N ASP A 183 -10.87 -24.12 3.14
CA ASP A 183 -10.82 -24.26 4.60
C ASP A 183 -10.75 -22.91 5.33
N ALA A 184 -9.97 -21.96 4.79
CA ALA A 184 -9.92 -20.60 5.31
C ALA A 184 -11.27 -19.90 5.23
N LEU A 185 -12.07 -20.15 4.17
CA LEU A 185 -13.43 -19.61 4.07
C LEU A 185 -14.38 -20.27 5.06
N TYR A 186 -14.32 -21.58 5.25
CA TYR A 186 -15.12 -22.26 6.27
C TYR A 186 -14.81 -21.73 7.68
N ALA A 187 -13.53 -21.51 8.00
CA ALA A 187 -13.13 -20.89 9.25
C ALA A 187 -13.67 -19.45 9.38
N ALA A 188 -13.60 -18.66 8.30
CA ALA A 188 -14.13 -17.30 8.29
C ALA A 188 -15.66 -17.27 8.50
N HIS A 189 -16.41 -18.18 7.86
CA HIS A 189 -17.86 -18.33 8.07
C HIS A 189 -18.18 -18.69 9.52
N ARG A 190 -17.45 -19.62 10.13
CA ARG A 190 -17.65 -19.97 11.56
C ARG A 190 -17.39 -18.79 12.49
N LEU A 191 -16.41 -17.94 12.17
CA LEU A 191 -16.05 -16.80 13.01
C LEU A 191 -16.99 -15.59 12.84
N ALA A 192 -17.26 -15.19 11.60
CA ALA A 192 -17.96 -13.94 11.32
C ALA A 192 -19.43 -14.13 10.94
N GLY A 193 -19.86 -15.34 10.59
CA GLY A 193 -21.21 -15.61 10.10
C GLY A 193 -21.59 -14.68 8.95
N THR A 194 -22.61 -13.85 9.18
CA THR A 194 -23.08 -12.84 8.21
C THR A 194 -22.33 -11.51 8.29
N GLY A 195 -21.54 -11.29 9.34
CA GLY A 195 -20.79 -10.06 9.61
C GLY A 195 -19.44 -9.99 8.90
N SER A 196 -18.63 -9.00 9.30
CA SER A 196 -17.26 -8.84 8.80
C SER A 196 -16.22 -9.37 9.80
N LEU A 197 -14.95 -9.42 9.41
CA LEU A 197 -13.83 -9.62 10.34
C LEU A 197 -13.52 -8.40 11.23
N ILE A 198 -14.38 -7.38 11.23
CA ILE A 198 -14.43 -6.36 12.26
C ILE A 198 -15.39 -6.86 13.36
N PRO A 199 -14.92 -7.02 14.61
CA PRO A 199 -15.79 -7.35 15.75
C PRO A 199 -16.96 -6.36 15.89
N ALA A 200 -18.11 -6.84 16.37
CA ALA A 200 -19.34 -6.05 16.43
C ALA A 200 -19.23 -4.78 17.31
N ASP A 201 -18.35 -4.80 18.32
CA ASP A 201 -18.07 -3.68 19.24
C ASP A 201 -17.03 -2.69 18.70
N LYS A 202 -16.49 -2.91 17.47
CA LYS A 202 -15.38 -2.11 16.94
C LYS A 202 -15.70 -1.45 15.61
N THR A 203 -15.07 -0.29 15.43
CA THR A 203 -14.90 0.33 14.12
C THR A 203 -13.72 -0.29 13.37
N TYR A 204 -13.68 -0.10 12.04
CA TYR A 204 -12.53 -0.50 11.22
C TYR A 204 -11.20 0.06 11.75
N ILE A 205 -11.18 1.32 12.20
CA ILE A 205 -9.95 1.97 12.68
C ILE A 205 -9.46 1.28 13.96
N GLN A 206 -10.36 0.99 14.90
CA GLN A 206 -10.02 0.25 16.12
C GLN A 206 -9.49 -1.13 15.80
N GLN A 207 -10.18 -1.91 14.95
CA GLN A 207 -9.71 -3.25 14.60
C GLN A 207 -8.39 -3.23 13.83
N ARG A 208 -8.17 -2.24 12.97
CA ARG A 208 -6.87 -2.05 12.29
C ARG A 208 -5.75 -1.76 13.30
N HIS A 209 -6.01 -1.01 14.37
CA HIS A 209 -5.01 -0.78 15.41
C HIS A 209 -4.72 -2.05 16.22
N VAL A 210 -5.73 -2.89 16.50
CA VAL A 210 -5.54 -4.20 17.12
C VAL A 210 -4.68 -5.10 16.22
N TYR A 211 -5.01 -5.17 14.93
CA TYR A 211 -4.20 -5.88 13.92
C TYR A 211 -2.74 -5.43 13.95
N ASP A 212 -2.50 -4.12 13.84
CA ASP A 212 -1.14 -3.57 13.77
C ASP A 212 -0.37 -3.79 15.09
N GLY A 213 -1.05 -3.65 16.23
CA GLY A 213 -0.49 -3.90 17.55
C GLY A 213 -0.11 -5.36 17.78
N GLN A 214 -0.98 -6.30 17.42
CA GLN A 214 -0.71 -7.73 17.60
C GLN A 214 0.35 -8.24 16.64
N CYS A 215 0.33 -7.83 15.36
CA CYS A 215 1.42 -8.16 14.45
C CYS A 215 2.76 -7.68 15.01
N LYS A 216 2.82 -6.43 15.49
CA LYS A 216 4.04 -5.89 16.11
C LYS A 216 4.48 -6.69 17.34
N ALA A 217 3.56 -7.01 18.25
CA ALA A 217 3.85 -7.77 19.47
C ALA A 217 4.35 -9.19 19.15
N ALA A 218 3.81 -9.81 18.10
CA ALA A 218 4.24 -11.12 17.61
C ALA A 218 5.50 -11.08 16.73
N GLY A 219 6.17 -9.93 16.58
CA GLY A 219 7.33 -9.77 15.70
C GLY A 219 7.01 -9.86 14.19
N LEU A 220 5.73 -9.90 13.84
CA LEU A 220 5.25 -9.95 12.46
C LEU A 220 5.33 -8.55 11.83
N SER A 221 6.21 -8.41 10.83
CA SER A 221 6.38 -7.18 10.07
C SER A 221 6.23 -7.45 8.57
N HIS A 222 5.95 -6.39 7.80
CA HIS A 222 5.86 -6.48 6.35
C HIS A 222 4.81 -7.48 5.82
N MET A 223 3.65 -7.57 6.45
CA MET A 223 2.57 -8.52 6.07
C MET A 223 2.03 -8.37 4.65
N HIS A 224 2.35 -7.27 3.96
CA HIS A 224 2.13 -7.18 2.51
C HIS A 224 2.91 -8.26 1.74
N GLY A 225 3.94 -8.86 2.34
CA GLY A 225 4.67 -10.01 1.82
C GLY A 225 3.81 -11.26 1.63
N LEU A 226 2.72 -11.45 2.38
CA LEU A 226 1.75 -12.54 2.12
C LEU A 226 1.14 -12.42 0.73
N ARG A 227 0.86 -11.18 0.28
CA ARG A 227 0.38 -10.92 -1.07
C ARG A 227 1.45 -11.16 -2.14
N HIS A 228 2.72 -10.95 -1.80
CA HIS A 228 3.83 -11.35 -2.67
C HIS A 228 3.91 -12.87 -2.80
N GLN A 229 3.81 -13.60 -1.69
CA GLN A 229 3.78 -15.07 -1.68
C GLN A 229 2.64 -15.59 -2.57
N TYR A 230 1.40 -15.13 -2.35
CA TYR A 230 0.26 -15.50 -3.18
C TYR A 230 0.54 -15.29 -4.67
N ALA A 231 1.06 -14.12 -5.05
CA ALA A 231 1.34 -13.81 -6.45
C ALA A 231 2.38 -14.76 -7.05
N GLN A 232 3.44 -15.08 -6.29
CA GLN A 232 4.53 -15.93 -6.75
C GLN A 232 4.09 -17.39 -6.87
N SER A 233 3.41 -17.94 -5.86
CA SER A 233 2.84 -19.30 -5.92
C SER A 233 1.80 -19.44 -7.03
N ARG A 234 0.97 -18.40 -7.24
CA ARG A 234 -0.01 -18.40 -8.34
C ARG A 234 0.66 -18.37 -9.71
N TYR A 235 1.75 -17.63 -9.86
CA TYR A 235 2.53 -17.60 -11.10
C TYR A 235 3.12 -18.98 -11.40
N GLU A 236 3.69 -19.63 -10.40
CA GLU A 236 4.25 -20.98 -10.53
C GLU A 236 3.17 -22.00 -10.89
N THR A 237 1.99 -21.92 -10.26
CA THR A 237 0.85 -22.77 -10.62
C THR A 237 0.42 -22.59 -12.08
N LEU A 238 0.47 -21.37 -12.61
CA LEU A 238 0.01 -21.05 -13.97
C LEU A 238 1.07 -21.35 -15.05
N THR A 239 2.35 -21.38 -14.70
CA THR A 239 3.46 -21.46 -15.68
C THR A 239 4.37 -22.68 -15.49
N GLY A 240 4.23 -23.39 -14.37
CA GLY A 240 5.12 -24.46 -13.95
C GLY A 240 6.52 -23.98 -13.55
N ARG A 241 6.74 -22.68 -13.37
CA ARG A 241 8.07 -22.09 -13.11
C ARG A 241 7.99 -20.99 -12.05
N PRO A 242 9.01 -20.84 -11.19
CA PRO A 242 9.07 -19.68 -10.32
C PRO A 242 9.17 -18.38 -11.14
N PRO A 243 8.64 -17.25 -10.63
CA PRO A 243 8.81 -15.96 -11.29
C PRO A 243 10.24 -15.40 -11.07
N PRO A 244 10.69 -14.42 -11.88
CA PRO A 244 12.02 -13.80 -11.74
C PRO A 244 12.38 -13.34 -10.33
N ALA A 245 11.42 -12.76 -9.59
CA ALA A 245 11.67 -12.30 -8.22
C ALA A 245 11.93 -13.43 -7.21
N ALA A 246 11.58 -14.67 -7.55
CA ALA A 246 11.79 -15.87 -6.75
C ALA A 246 12.86 -16.80 -7.37
N GLY A 247 13.77 -16.27 -8.18
CA GLY A 247 14.87 -17.02 -8.79
C GLY A 247 14.53 -17.74 -10.09
N GLY A 248 13.35 -17.48 -10.67
CA GLY A 248 13.01 -17.95 -12.01
C GLY A 248 13.73 -17.20 -13.14
N PRO A 249 13.59 -17.67 -14.39
CA PRO A 249 14.20 -17.04 -15.55
C PRO A 249 13.69 -15.63 -15.77
N LEU A 250 14.58 -14.73 -16.16
CA LEU A 250 14.25 -13.37 -16.60
C LEU A 250 13.40 -13.42 -17.87
N VAL A 251 12.59 -12.39 -18.13
CA VAL A 251 11.76 -12.33 -19.35
C VAL A 251 12.61 -12.45 -20.63
N THR A 252 13.86 -11.99 -20.60
CA THR A 252 14.81 -12.09 -21.71
C THR A 252 15.23 -13.52 -22.02
N GLU A 253 15.23 -14.40 -21.01
CA GLU A 253 15.66 -15.79 -21.10
C GLU A 253 14.53 -16.74 -21.53
N LEU A 254 13.28 -16.26 -21.52
CA LEU A 254 12.10 -17.03 -21.91
C LEU A 254 12.05 -17.24 -23.44
N SER A 255 11.71 -18.46 -23.86
CA SER A 255 11.37 -18.79 -25.24
C SER A 255 10.09 -18.06 -25.71
N PRO A 256 9.83 -17.97 -27.02
CA PRO A 256 8.62 -17.31 -27.53
C PRO A 256 7.32 -17.85 -26.92
N THR A 257 7.18 -19.17 -26.78
CA THR A 257 6.01 -19.81 -26.15
C THR A 257 5.91 -19.46 -24.66
N GLN A 258 7.03 -19.52 -23.95
CA GLN A 258 7.08 -19.18 -22.52
C GLN A 258 6.75 -17.71 -22.25
N ARG A 259 7.07 -16.79 -23.19
CA ARG A 259 6.69 -15.39 -23.09
C ARG A 259 5.17 -15.18 -23.22
N ILE A 260 4.49 -16.01 -24.00
CA ILE A 260 3.03 -15.98 -24.10
C ILE A 260 2.41 -16.45 -22.78
N GLU A 261 2.92 -17.57 -22.22
CA GLU A 261 2.50 -18.10 -20.92
C GLU A 261 2.74 -17.09 -19.78
N ASP A 262 3.94 -16.48 -19.72
CA ASP A 262 4.30 -15.44 -18.75
C ASP A 262 3.33 -14.26 -18.82
N ARG A 263 3.05 -13.76 -20.04
CA ARG A 263 2.10 -12.66 -20.24
C ARG A 263 0.70 -13.03 -19.75
N HIS A 264 0.22 -14.22 -20.08
CA HIS A 264 -1.10 -14.69 -19.64
C HIS A 264 -1.17 -14.83 -18.11
N ALA A 265 -0.16 -15.43 -17.49
CA ALA A 265 -0.07 -15.57 -16.04
C ALA A 265 -0.08 -14.20 -15.34
N ARG A 266 0.75 -13.26 -15.82
CA ARG A 266 0.79 -11.89 -15.26
C ARG A 266 -0.53 -11.13 -15.46
N GLN A 267 -1.23 -11.33 -16.57
CA GLN A 267 -2.55 -10.73 -16.79
C GLN A 267 -3.58 -11.28 -15.80
N THR A 268 -3.62 -12.60 -15.62
CA THR A 268 -4.50 -13.26 -14.65
C THR A 268 -4.22 -12.78 -13.24
N ILE A 269 -2.96 -12.80 -12.79
CA ILE A 269 -2.56 -12.30 -11.47
C ILE A 269 -2.84 -10.79 -11.32
N SER A 270 -2.70 -10.00 -12.39
CA SER A 270 -3.04 -8.57 -12.36
C SER A 270 -4.53 -8.33 -12.06
N ARG A 271 -5.41 -9.15 -12.65
CA ARG A 271 -6.86 -9.11 -12.40
C ARG A 271 -7.18 -9.57 -10.99
N GLU A 272 -6.65 -10.73 -10.59
CA GLU A 272 -6.81 -11.26 -9.24
C GLU A 272 -6.31 -10.25 -8.21
N LEU A 273 -5.17 -9.58 -8.40
CA LEU A 273 -4.67 -8.56 -7.48
C LEU A 273 -5.30 -7.15 -7.66
N GLY A 274 -6.26 -6.97 -8.56
CA GLY A 274 -6.97 -5.70 -8.76
C GLY A 274 -6.08 -4.54 -9.19
N HIS A 275 -5.01 -4.80 -9.94
CA HIS A 275 -4.12 -3.74 -10.45
C HIS A 275 -4.61 -3.18 -11.79
N GLY A 276 -5.26 -4.01 -12.61
CA GLY A 276 -5.76 -3.63 -13.94
C GLY A 276 -4.67 -3.29 -14.96
N ARG A 277 -3.38 -3.41 -14.59
CA ARG A 277 -2.22 -3.16 -15.45
C ARG A 277 -1.12 -4.17 -15.13
N VAL A 278 -0.69 -4.93 -16.13
CA VAL A 278 0.33 -5.98 -16.02
C VAL A 278 1.64 -5.45 -15.45
N GLN A 279 2.05 -4.23 -15.81
CA GLN A 279 3.30 -3.63 -15.33
C GLN A 279 3.42 -3.58 -13.80
N ILE A 280 2.29 -3.48 -13.08
CA ILE A 280 2.31 -3.44 -11.62
C ILE A 280 2.63 -4.83 -11.03
N THR A 281 2.35 -5.91 -11.75
CA THR A 281 2.68 -7.27 -11.31
C THR A 281 4.19 -7.52 -11.23
N ALA A 282 5.01 -6.78 -11.98
CA ALA A 282 6.47 -6.87 -11.90
C ALA A 282 7.00 -6.51 -10.49
N ILE A 283 6.25 -5.75 -9.68
CA ILE A 283 6.61 -5.51 -8.27
C ILE A 283 6.57 -6.81 -7.46
N TYR A 284 5.69 -7.75 -7.83
CA TYR A 284 5.47 -9.01 -7.12
C TYR A 284 6.28 -10.16 -7.72
N LEU A 285 6.39 -10.17 -9.05
CA LEU A 285 6.94 -11.28 -9.83
C LEU A 285 8.34 -10.99 -10.40
N GLY A 286 8.80 -9.74 -10.37
CA GLY A 286 10.02 -9.35 -11.08
C GLY A 286 9.82 -9.27 -12.59
N SER A 287 10.91 -9.03 -13.31
CA SER A 287 10.98 -8.88 -14.77
C SER A 287 12.30 -9.40 -15.29
#